data_AF-A0A7J6RZP8-F1
#
_entry.id   AF-A0A7J6RZP8-F1
#
_cell.length_a   1.000
_cell.length_b   1.000
_cell.length_c   1.000
_cell.angle_alpha   90.00
_cell.angle_beta   90.00
_cell.angle_gamma   90.00
#
_symmetry.space_group_name_H-M   'P 1'
#
loop_
_entity.id
_entity.type
_entity.pdbx_description
1 polymer ?
#
loop_
_entity_poly.entity_id
_entity_poly.type
_entity_poly.pdbx_seq_one_letter_code
_entity_poly.pdbx_strand_id
1 'polypeptide(L)'
;MAVGPLARLVTRIASVAGNMVGKAVVNVYKDAAKQATQAAAMAAATRKMPVEEAHKILGLDSAELHDTEARDILAEHYKKLYELNSPNPPDFYGSPYIQTRVEHAYKVALQEIQKAKNADTAKAGN
;
A
#
# COMPACT_ATOMS: atom_id res chain seq x y z
N MET A 1 -35.34 -32.87 -47.40
CA MET A 1 -34.18 -31.98 -47.64
C MET A 1 -34.61 -30.51 -47.47
N ALA A 2 -34.82 -29.99 -46.25
CA ALA A 2 -35.31 -28.60 -46.08
C ALA A 2 -34.75 -27.85 -44.84
N VAL A 3 -33.71 -28.36 -44.19
CA VAL A 3 -33.08 -27.72 -43.01
C VAL A 3 -31.83 -26.89 -43.39
N GLY A 4 -31.28 -27.10 -44.60
CA GLY A 4 -30.03 -26.47 -45.05
C GLY A 4 -30.04 -24.94 -45.16
N PRO A 5 -31.11 -24.28 -45.68
CA PRO A 5 -31.11 -22.83 -45.88
C PRO A 5 -31.28 -22.03 -44.58
N LEU A 6 -32.17 -22.49 -43.69
CA LEU A 6 -32.42 -21.85 -42.39
C LEU A 6 -31.21 -21.96 -41.46
N ALA A 7 -30.54 -23.13 -41.43
CA ALA A 7 -29.30 -23.29 -40.67
C ALA A 7 -28.17 -22.37 -41.16
N ARG A 8 -28.07 -22.11 -42.48
CA ARG A 8 -27.12 -21.14 -43.06
C ARG A 8 -27.43 -19.69 -42.68
N LEU A 9 -28.70 -19.33 -42.55
CA LEU A 9 -29.09 -17.98 -42.15
C LEU A 9 -28.80 -17.75 -40.66
N VAL A 10 -29.13 -18.71 -39.80
CA VAL A 10 -28.85 -18.65 -38.36
C VAL A 10 -27.35 -18.61 -38.08
N THR A 11 -26.55 -19.42 -38.78
CA THR A 11 -25.10 -19.38 -38.64
C THR A 11 -24.51 -18.06 -39.11
N ARG A 12 -24.95 -17.49 -40.24
CA ARG A 12 -24.49 -16.14 -40.68
C ARG A 12 -24.84 -15.04 -39.68
N ILE A 13 -26.06 -15.05 -39.12
CA ILE A 13 -26.47 -14.06 -38.11
C ILE A 13 -25.67 -14.24 -36.81
N ALA A 14 -25.48 -15.47 -36.36
CA ALA A 14 -24.69 -15.79 -35.17
C ALA A 14 -23.20 -15.46 -35.33
N SER A 15 -22.62 -15.69 -36.52
CA SER A 15 -21.22 -15.37 -36.81
C SER A 15 -20.96 -13.85 -36.86
N VAL A 16 -21.92 -13.06 -37.35
CA VAL A 16 -21.80 -11.59 -37.43
C VAL A 16 -22.06 -10.94 -36.07
N ALA A 17 -23.00 -11.46 -35.28
CA ALA A 17 -23.31 -10.92 -33.95
C ALA A 17 -22.36 -11.41 -32.83
N GLY A 18 -21.81 -12.63 -32.95
CA GLY A 18 -20.98 -13.24 -31.91
C GLY A 18 -19.64 -12.54 -31.66
N ASN A 19 -19.03 -11.99 -32.71
CA ASN A 19 -17.72 -11.33 -32.59
C ASN A 19 -17.74 -9.99 -31.83
N MET A 20 -18.89 -9.29 -31.81
CA MET A 20 -19.03 -8.04 -31.03
C MET A 20 -19.32 -8.31 -29.56
N VAL A 21 -20.18 -9.30 -29.26
CA VAL A 21 -20.53 -9.66 -27.88
C VAL A 21 -19.33 -10.29 -27.14
N GLY A 22 -18.55 -11.15 -27.80
CA GLY A 22 -17.38 -11.78 -27.19
C GLY A 22 -16.31 -10.78 -26.75
N LYS A 23 -16.03 -9.76 -27.57
CA LYS A 23 -15.06 -8.70 -27.22
C LYS A 23 -15.55 -7.83 -26.05
N ALA A 24 -16.85 -7.52 -26.00
CA ALA A 24 -17.44 -6.75 -24.91
C ALA A 24 -17.34 -7.50 -23.57
N VAL A 25 -17.65 -8.79 -23.55
CA VAL A 25 -17.54 -9.63 -22.33
C VAL A 25 -16.09 -9.73 -21.85
N VAL A 26 -15.13 -9.92 -22.77
CA VAL A 26 -13.69 -9.97 -22.41
C VAL A 26 -13.21 -8.63 -21.87
N ASN A 27 -13.65 -7.51 -22.44
CA ASN A 27 -13.28 -6.18 -21.96
C ASN A 27 -13.88 -5.90 -20.57
N VAL A 28 -15.16 -6.22 -20.35
CA VAL A 28 -15.81 -6.09 -19.03
C VAL A 28 -15.10 -6.96 -17.98
N TYR A 29 -14.69 -8.18 -18.34
CA TYR A 29 -13.92 -9.04 -17.44
C TYR A 29 -12.54 -8.45 -17.11
N LYS A 30 -11.83 -7.91 -18.12
CA LYS A 30 -10.55 -7.23 -17.91
C LYS A 30 -10.69 -5.99 -17.03
N ASP A 31 -11.75 -5.22 -17.22
CA ASP A 31 -11.99 -4.00 -16.45
C ASP A 31 -12.41 -4.33 -15.02
N ALA A 32 -13.21 -5.38 -14.80
CA ALA A 32 -13.53 -5.91 -13.47
C ALA A 32 -12.27 -6.43 -12.75
N ALA A 33 -11.38 -7.13 -13.46
CA ALA A 33 -10.13 -7.60 -12.89
C ALA A 33 -9.20 -6.44 -12.49
N LYS A 34 -9.11 -5.38 -13.31
CA LYS A 34 -8.36 -4.15 -12.98
C LYS A 34 -8.97 -3.41 -11.79
N GLN A 35 -10.29 -3.31 -11.72
CA GLN A 35 -10.98 -2.71 -10.58
C GLN A 35 -10.76 -3.51 -9.29
N ALA A 36 -10.78 -4.85 -9.35
CA ALA A 36 -10.48 -5.70 -8.20
C ALA A 36 -9.03 -5.54 -7.72
N THR A 37 -8.07 -5.40 -8.64
CA THR A 37 -6.66 -5.13 -8.26
C THR A 37 -6.48 -3.73 -7.67
N GLN A 38 -7.15 -2.70 -8.20
CA GLN A 38 -7.14 -1.37 -7.60
C GLN A 38 -7.81 -1.35 -6.22
N ALA A 39 -8.94 -2.01 -6.04
CA ALA A 39 -9.62 -2.10 -4.76
C ALA A 39 -8.78 -2.85 -3.72
N ALA A 40 -8.10 -3.94 -4.13
CA ALA A 40 -7.17 -4.66 -3.26
C ALA A 40 -5.94 -3.81 -2.89
N ALA A 41 -5.38 -3.05 -3.84
CA ALA A 41 -4.28 -2.13 -3.58
C ALA A 41 -4.68 -1.00 -2.62
N MET A 42 -5.88 -0.44 -2.77
CA MET A 42 -6.44 0.57 -1.88
C MET A 42 -6.72 0.01 -0.48
N ALA A 43 -7.29 -1.20 -0.38
CA ALA A 43 -7.52 -1.88 0.90
C ALA A 43 -6.22 -2.32 1.61
N ALA A 44 -5.15 -2.58 0.86
CA ALA A 44 -3.83 -2.82 1.42
C ALA A 44 -3.16 -1.51 1.88
N ALA A 45 -3.42 -0.39 1.19
CA ALA A 45 -2.92 0.92 1.58
C ALA A 45 -3.53 1.40 2.91
N THR A 46 -4.79 1.11 3.20
CA THR A 46 -5.44 1.48 4.48
C THR A 46 -4.93 0.70 5.70
N ARG A 47 -4.16 -0.38 5.51
CA ARG A 47 -3.56 -1.16 6.61
C ARG A 47 -2.20 -0.63 7.08
N LYS A 48 -1.64 0.38 6.38
CA LYS A 48 -0.35 0.96 6.75
C LYS A 48 -0.55 2.10 7.74
N MET A 49 0.34 2.20 8.73
CA MET A 49 0.39 3.35 9.61
C MET A 49 0.74 4.60 8.78
N PRO A 50 -0.07 5.67 8.83
CA PRO A 50 0.23 6.93 8.17
C PRO A 50 1.46 7.59 8.80
N VAL A 51 2.18 8.37 8.00
CA VAL A 51 3.44 9.02 8.38
C VAL A 51 3.22 9.99 9.55
N GLU A 52 2.11 10.71 9.52
CA GLU A 52 1.73 11.66 10.56
C GLU A 52 1.46 10.98 11.92
N GLU A 53 0.94 9.74 11.89
CA GLU A 53 0.77 8.95 13.11
C GLU A 53 2.11 8.45 13.64
N ALA A 54 3.03 8.05 12.75
CA ALA A 54 4.38 7.68 13.15
C ALA A 54 5.11 8.82 13.86
N HIS A 55 5.01 10.05 13.32
CA HIS A 55 5.59 11.25 13.93
C HIS A 55 5.04 11.50 15.33
N LYS A 56 3.72 11.40 15.49
CA LYS A 56 3.06 11.56 16.80
C LYS A 56 3.47 10.49 17.80
N ILE A 57 3.61 9.23 17.38
CA ILE A 57 4.03 8.13 18.26
C ILE A 57 5.48 8.34 18.74
N LEU A 58 6.36 8.79 17.84
CA LEU A 58 7.77 9.02 18.14
C LEU A 58 8.02 10.36 18.85
N GLY A 59 7.02 11.24 18.88
CA GLY A 59 7.13 12.58 19.45
C GLY A 59 8.10 13.45 18.68
N LEU A 60 8.13 13.30 17.36
CA LEU A 60 9.00 14.06 16.46
C LEU A 60 8.17 15.01 15.60
N ASP A 61 8.72 16.19 15.37
CA ASP A 61 8.16 17.13 14.41
C ASP A 61 8.65 16.82 12.99
N SER A 62 7.85 17.19 11.99
CA SER A 62 8.19 16.91 10.59
C SER A 62 9.50 17.60 10.17
N ALA A 63 9.87 18.71 10.81
CA ALA A 63 11.13 19.41 10.56
C ALA A 63 12.37 18.59 10.98
N GLU A 64 12.28 17.84 12.07
CA GLU A 64 13.38 17.04 12.62
C GLU A 64 13.72 15.84 11.74
N LEU A 65 12.74 15.36 10.97
CA LEU A 65 12.90 14.22 10.05
C LEU A 65 13.54 14.59 8.71
N HIS A 66 13.69 15.88 8.42
CA HIS A 66 14.39 16.38 7.24
C HIS A 66 15.84 16.80 7.53
N ASP A 67 16.29 16.69 8.77
CA ASP A 67 17.68 16.96 9.14
C ASP A 67 18.63 15.87 8.59
N THR A 68 19.88 16.25 8.36
CA THR A 68 20.99 15.34 8.13
C THR A 68 21.15 14.29 9.23
N GLU A 69 20.83 14.66 10.47
CA GLU A 69 20.88 13.79 11.66
C GLU A 69 19.55 13.09 11.97
N ALA A 70 18.54 13.21 11.11
CA ALA A 70 17.19 12.67 11.33
C ALA A 70 17.16 11.18 11.69
N ARG A 71 18.12 10.39 11.18
CA ARG A 71 18.23 8.96 11.49
C ARG A 71 18.66 8.70 12.93
N ASP A 72 19.59 9.50 13.44
CA ASP A 72 20.14 9.31 14.78
C ASP A 72 19.14 9.78 15.83
N ILE A 73 18.51 10.93 15.61
CA ILE A 73 17.39 11.45 16.42
C ILE A 73 16.27 10.41 16.51
N LEU A 74 15.89 9.83 15.37
CA LEU A 74 14.85 8.81 15.29
C LEU A 74 15.22 7.54 16.08
N ALA A 75 16.48 7.10 16.00
CA ALA A 75 16.96 5.93 16.72
C ALA A 75 16.97 6.15 18.25
N GLU A 76 17.34 7.35 18.70
CA GLU A 76 17.32 7.72 20.12
C GLU A 76 15.88 7.72 20.68
N HIS A 77 14.95 8.38 19.99
CA HIS A 77 13.54 8.42 20.39
C HIS A 77 12.92 7.03 20.41
N TYR A 78 13.20 6.22 19.38
CA TYR A 78 12.77 4.82 19.34
C TYR A 78 13.26 4.03 20.55
N LYS A 79 14.57 4.09 20.83
CA LYS A 79 15.18 3.36 21.94
C LYS A 79 14.55 3.76 23.26
N LYS A 80 14.44 5.06 23.52
CA LYS A 80 13.84 5.60 24.74
C LYS A 80 12.40 5.12 24.94
N LEU A 81 11.55 5.24 23.90
CA LEU A 81 10.16 4.82 23.97
C LEU A 81 10.00 3.31 24.10
N TYR A 82 10.85 2.53 23.42
CA TYR A 82 10.82 1.08 23.50
C TYR A 82 11.22 0.57 24.89
N GLU A 83 12.27 1.15 25.47
CA GLU A 83 12.74 0.84 26.83
C GLU A 83 11.70 1.22 27.88
N LEU A 84 11.09 2.42 27.78
CA LEU A 84 10.02 2.86 28.69
C LEU A 84 8.80 1.93 28.69
N ASN A 85 8.53 1.27 27.56
CA ASN A 85 7.40 0.34 27.42
C ASN A 85 7.81 -1.13 27.59
N SER A 86 9.07 -1.39 27.94
CA SER A 86 9.57 -2.74 28.20
C SER A 86 9.14 -3.25 29.57
N PRO A 87 8.87 -4.57 29.70
CA PRO A 87 8.54 -5.17 30.98
C PRO A 87 9.70 -4.99 31.98
N ASN A 88 9.38 -4.44 33.15
CA ASN A 88 10.23 -4.33 34.33
C ASN A 88 9.45 -4.81 35.58
N PRO A 89 9.15 -6.12 35.71
CA PRO A 89 8.41 -6.66 36.85
C PRO A 89 9.24 -6.59 38.15
N PRO A 90 8.58 -6.41 39.31
CA PRO A 90 7.12 -6.43 39.52
C PRO A 90 6.42 -5.09 39.23
N ASP A 91 7.17 -4.01 39.02
CA ASP A 91 6.63 -2.64 38.97
C ASP A 91 5.85 -2.35 37.68
N PHE A 92 6.26 -2.94 36.56
CA PHE A 92 5.63 -2.73 35.27
C PHE A 92 5.75 -3.96 34.38
N TYR A 93 4.63 -4.48 33.86
CA TYR A 93 4.63 -5.66 32.99
C TYR A 93 4.84 -5.33 31.50
N GLY A 94 5.09 -4.06 31.16
CA GLY A 94 5.25 -3.64 29.77
C GLY A 94 3.93 -3.59 29.02
N SER A 95 4.01 -3.16 27.77
CA SER A 95 2.90 -3.28 26.82
C SER A 95 3.42 -3.74 25.45
N PRO A 96 3.28 -5.04 25.12
CA PRO A 96 3.72 -5.57 23.82
C PRO A 96 3.06 -4.84 22.64
N TYR A 97 1.81 -4.41 22.81
CA TYR A 97 1.09 -3.63 21.82
C TYR A 97 1.77 -2.28 21.58
N ILE A 98 2.10 -1.53 22.64
CA ILE A 98 2.75 -0.22 22.50
C ILE A 98 4.14 -0.37 21.90
N GLN A 99 4.92 -1.37 22.34
CA GLN A 99 6.24 -1.66 21.76
C GLN A 99 6.15 -1.93 20.25
N THR A 100 5.19 -2.75 19.83
CA THR A 100 4.95 -3.04 18.40
C THR A 100 4.56 -1.78 17.63
N ARG A 101 3.74 -0.90 18.22
CA ARG A 101 3.34 0.38 17.61
C ARG A 101 4.52 1.33 17.46
N VAL A 102 5.40 1.41 18.46
CA VAL A 102 6.63 2.20 18.42
C VAL A 102 7.60 1.66 17.35
N GLU A 103 7.74 0.33 17.25
CA GLU A 103 8.55 -0.31 16.21
C GLU A 103 8.02 -0.04 14.79
N HIS A 104 6.71 -0.11 14.60
CA HIS A 104 6.08 0.20 13.32
C HIS A 104 6.25 1.68 12.95
N ALA A 105 6.10 2.60 13.90
CA ALA A 105 6.33 4.02 13.70
C ALA A 105 7.78 4.29 13.25
N TYR A 106 8.76 3.68 13.92
CA TYR A 106 10.17 3.77 13.56
C TYR A 106 10.42 3.31 12.11
N LYS A 107 9.86 2.16 11.71
CA LYS A 107 10.00 1.63 10.35
C LYS A 107 9.37 2.56 9.29
N VAL A 108 8.20 3.14 9.57
CA VAL A 108 7.53 4.07 8.65
C VAL A 108 8.35 5.35 8.48
N ALA A 109 8.82 5.95 9.57
CA ALA A 109 9.67 7.14 9.54
C ALA A 109 10.98 6.90 8.77
N LEU A 110 11.63 5.76 8.98
CA LEU A 110 12.84 5.39 8.21
C LEU A 110 12.57 5.26 6.71
N GLN A 111 11.44 4.66 6.33
CA GLN A 111 11.04 4.55 4.92
C GLN A 111 10.82 5.93 4.31
N GLU A 112 10.25 6.88 5.06
CA GLU A 112 10.01 8.23 4.58
C GLU A 112 11.32 8.99 4.34
N ILE A 113 12.27 8.93 5.29
CA ILE A 113 13.62 9.50 5.11
C ILE A 113 14.30 8.92 3.86
N GLN A 114 14.19 7.60 3.65
CA GLN A 114 14.80 6.96 2.48
C GLN A 114 14.13 7.40 1.17
N LYS A 115 12.81 7.55 1.13
CA LYS A 115 12.09 8.05 -0.05
C LYS A 115 12.48 9.48 -0.37
N ALA A 116 12.59 10.35 0.65
CA ALA A 116 13.04 11.73 0.47
C ALA A 116 14.44 11.78 -0.17
N LYS A 117 15.39 11.02 0.38
CA LYS A 117 16.75 10.91 -0.19
C LYS A 117 16.75 10.43 -1.64
N ASN A 118 15.93 9.44 -1.97
CA ASN A 118 15.82 8.93 -3.34
C ASN A 118 15.18 9.94 -4.30
N ALA A 119 14.24 10.76 -3.83
CA ALA A 119 13.63 11.82 -4.62
C ALA A 119 14.62 12.96 -4.91
N ASP A 120 15.48 13.30 -3.95
CA ASP A 120 16.50 14.34 -4.11
C ASP A 120 17.61 13.89 -5.07
N THR A 121 18.06 12.63 -5.00
CA THR A 121 19.04 12.08 -5.95
C THR A 121 18.48 11.99 -7.37
N ALA A 122 17.20 11.66 -7.52
CA ALA A 122 16.53 11.64 -8.83
C ALA A 122 16.40 13.04 -9.46
N LYS A 123 16.27 14.11 -8.64
CA LYS A 123 16.24 15.50 -9.11
C LYS A 123 17.62 16.05 -9.45
N ALA A 124 18.68 15.61 -8.76
CA ALA A 124 20.04 16.08 -8.99
C ALA A 124 20.74 15.42 -10.21
N GLY A 125 20.19 14.31 -10.70
CA GLY A 125 20.70 13.59 -11.88
C GLY A 125 20.04 13.96 -13.22
N ASN A 126 19.08 14.89 -13.22
CA ASN A 126 18.44 15.48 -14.40
C ASN A 126 18.92 16.93 -14.58
#